data_AF-A0A0N0CVH4-F1
#
_entry.id   AF-A0A0N0CVH4-F1
#
_cell.length_a   1.000
_cell.length_b   1.000
_cell.length_c   1.000
_cell.angle_alpha   90.00
_cell.angle_beta   90.00
_cell.angle_gamma   90.00
#
_symmetry.space_group_name_H-M   'P 1'
#
loop_
_entity.id
_entity.type
_entity.pdbx_description
1 polymer ?
#
loop_
_entity_poly.entity_id
_entity_poly.type
_entity_poly.pdbx_seq_one_letter_code
_entity_poly.pdbx_strand_id
1 'polypeptide(L)' 'MKLSKLFHPLVWIILGGTIFTRIASFMAMPFLAIYLHNEIQASPLQIGLTIGIALLISTGGE' A
#
# COMPACT_ATOMS: atom_id res chain seq x y z
N MET A 1 -28.92 -12.20 7.03
CA MET A 1 -28.85 -10.80 6.54
C MET A 1 -28.00 -10.76 5.28
N LYS A 2 -28.58 -10.42 4.11
CA LYS A 2 -27.85 -10.34 2.84
C LYS A 2 -27.17 -8.97 2.74
N LEU A 3 -25.90 -8.88 3.14
CA LEU A 3 -25.10 -7.64 3.11
C LEU A 3 -25.17 -6.94 1.73
N SER A 4 -25.28 -7.73 0.67
CA SER A 4 -25.36 -7.29 -0.74
C SER A 4 -26.59 -6.44 -1.11
N LYS A 5 -27.57 -6.27 -0.21
CA LYS A 5 -28.76 -5.42 -0.46
C LYS A 5 -28.77 -4.08 0.27
N LEU A 6 -27.81 -3.82 1.17
CA LEU A 6 -27.80 -2.57 1.95
C LEU A 6 -27.25 -1.37 1.16
N PHE A 7 -26.38 -1.63 0.18
CA PHE A 7 -25.63 -0.60 -0.53
C PHE A 7 -25.79 -0.73 -2.05
N HIS A 8 -25.72 0.41 -2.74
CA HIS A 8 -25.75 0.46 -4.20
C HIS A 8 -24.63 -0.43 -4.79
N PRO A 9 -24.86 -1.16 -5.89
CA PRO A 9 -23.86 -2.05 -6.51
C PRO A 9 -22.49 -1.40 -6.73
N LEU A 10 -22.47 -0.09 -7.00
CA LEU A 10 -21.27 0.74 -7.12
C LEU A 10 -20.37 0.67 -5.87
N VAL A 11 -20.96 0.67 -4.66
CA VAL A 11 -20.21 0.64 -3.40
C VAL A 11 -19.42 -0.66 -3.28
N TRP A 12 -19.98 -1.78 -3.71
CA TRP A 12 -19.30 -3.08 -3.69
C TRP A 12 -18.12 -3.13 -4.66
N ILE A 13 -18.26 -2.49 -5.83
CA ILE A 13 -17.17 -2.38 -6.81
C ILE A 13 -16.03 -1.51 -6.25
N ILE A 14 -16.36 -0.34 -5.68
CA ILE A 14 -15.37 0.56 -5.07
C ILE A 14 -14.69 -0.11 -3.87
N LEU A 15 -15.45 -0.79 -3.02
CA LEU A 15 -14.92 -1.49 -1.84
C LEU A 15 -13.96 -2.62 -2.26
N GLY A 16 -14.35 -3.43 -3.25
CA GLY A 16 -13.50 -4.47 -3.81
C GLY A 16 -12.21 -3.89 -4.40
N GLY A 17 -12.33 -2.83 -5.20
CA GLY A 17 -11.17 -2.11 -5.76
C GLY A 17 -10.25 -1.55 -4.67
N THR A 18 -10.81 -0.88 -3.66
CA THR A 18 -10.05 -0.29 -2.55
C THR A 18 -9.29 -1.35 -1.76
N ILE A 19 -9.94 -2.47 -1.44
CA ILE A 19 -9.30 -3.58 -0.72
C ILE A 19 -8.15 -4.15 -1.57
N PHE A 20 -8.37 -4.36 -2.87
CA PHE A 20 -7.34 -4.85 -3.78
C PHE A 20 -6.13 -3.92 -3.83
N THR A 21 -6.33 -2.62 -4.03
CA THR A 21 -5.24 -1.64 -4.05
C THR A 21 -4.50 -1.59 -2.72
N ARG A 22 -5.23 -1.69 -1.60
CA ARG A 22 -4.63 -1.71 -0.26
C ARG A 22 -3.70 -2.92 -0.08
N ILE A 23 -4.13 -4.10 -0.49
CA ILE A 23 -3.34 -5.34 -0.41
C ILE A 23 -2.10 -5.23 -1.29
N ALA A 24 -2.26 -4.76 -2.53
CA ALA A 24 -1.13 -4.56 -3.45
C ALA A 24 -0.08 -3.61 -2.84
N SER A 25 -0.50 -2.48 -2.26
CA SER A 25 0.41 -1.55 -1.58
C SER A 25 1.11 -2.20 -0.37
N PHE A 26 0.40 -3.00 0.42
CA PHE A 26 1.01 -3.72 1.55
C PHE A 26 2.01 -4.79 1.12
N MET A 27 1.86 -5.40 -0.06
CA MET A 27 2.82 -6.37 -0.60
C MET A 27 4.02 -5.70 -1.29
N ALA A 28 3.82 -4.53 -1.89
CA ALA A 28 4.90 -3.79 -2.55
C ALA A 28 5.94 -3.23 -1.57
N MET A 29 5.53 -2.79 -0.37
CA MET A 29 6.44 -2.27 0.66
C MET A 29 7.54 -3.26 1.10
N PRO A 30 7.24 -4.50 1.52
CA PRO A 30 8.27 -5.45 1.90
C PRO A 30 9.14 -5.89 0.72
N PHE A 31 8.56 -6.01 -0.48
CA PHE A 31 9.35 -6.28 -1.69
C PHE A 31 10.36 -5.17 -1.97
N LEU A 32 9.93 -3.91 -1.90
CA LEU A 32 10.80 -2.75 -2.09
C LEU A 32 11.93 -2.71 -1.05
N ALA A 33 11.62 -3.01 0.22
CA ALA A 33 12.63 -3.07 1.28
C ALA A 33 13.73 -4.11 0.97
N ILE A 34 13.33 -5.30 0.54
CA ILE A 34 14.26 -6.39 0.19
C ILE A 34 15.06 -6.04 -1.07
N TYR A 35 14.41 -5.46 -2.09
CA TYR A 35 15.07 -5.04 -3.32
C TYR A 35 16.16 -3.98 -3.03
N LEU A 36 15.85 -2.98 -2.21
CA LEU A 36 16.80 -1.92 -1.86
C LEU A 36 18.00 -2.48 -1.07
N HIS A 37 17.75 -3.45 -0.18
CA HIS A 37 18.81 -4.14 0.55
C HIS A 37 19.69 -5.01 -0.37
N ASN A 38 19.07 -5.79 -1.26
CA ASN A 38 19.77 -6.84 -2.02
C ASN A 38 20.46 -6.31 -3.28
N GLU A 39 19.80 -5.44 -4.03
CA GLU A 39 20.31 -4.93 -5.32
C GLU A 39 21.10 -3.63 -5.16
N ILE A 40 20.68 -2.76 -4.24
CA ILE A 40 21.29 -1.43 -4.06
C ILE A 40 22.30 -1.43 -2.89
N GLN A 41 22.42 -2.55 -2.16
CA GLN A 41 23.20 -2.65 -0.91
C GLN A 41 22.90 -1.48 0.04
N ALA A 42 21.66 -1.01 0.03
CA ALA A 42 21.26 0.12 0.84
C ALA A 42 21.33 -0.24 2.32
N SER A 43 21.91 0.65 3.11
CA SER A 43 21.97 0.49 4.56
C SER A 43 20.55 0.47 5.15
N PRO A 44 20.32 -0.23 6.28
CA PRO A 44 19.01 -0.27 6.94
C PRO A 44 18.41 1.11 7.23
N LEU A 45 19.27 2.10 7.49
CA LEU A 45 18.88 3.50 7.70
C LEU A 45 18.30 4.12 6.41
N GLN A 46 18.91 3.89 5.25
CA GLN A 46 18.42 4.39 3.97
C GLN A 46 17.10 3.74 3.56
N ILE A 47 16.93 2.45 3.84
CA ILE A 47 15.67 1.74 3.59
C ILE A 47 14.56 2.33 4.46
N GLY A 48 14.83 2.48 5.76
CA GLY A 48 13.89 3.08 6.71
C GLY A 48 13.52 4.51 6.34
N LEU A 49 14.49 5.33 5.92
CA LEU A 49 14.25 6.69 5.46
C LEU A 49 13.41 6.73 4.18
N THR A 50 13.72 5.87 3.20
CA THR A 50 13.00 5.81 1.91
C THR A 50 11.55 5.42 2.12
N ILE A 51 11.29 4.36 2.89
CA ILE A 51 9.93 3.92 3.20
C ILE A 51 9.19 4.94 4.08
N GLY A 52 9.87 5.51 5.07
CA GLY A 52 9.30 6.56 5.93
C GLY A 52 8.89 7.81 5.16
N ILE A 53 9.74 8.31 4.26
CA ILE A 53 9.44 9.44 3.39
C ILE A 53 8.31 9.07 2.42
N ALA A 54 8.32 7.86 1.84
CA ALA A 54 7.25 7.41 0.95
C ALA A 54 5.87 7.41 1.65
N LEU A 55 5.81 7.00 2.92
CA LEU A 55 4.58 7.07 3.73
C LEU A 55 4.19 8.51 4.09
N LEU A 56 5.18 9.37 4.36
CA LEU A 56 4.95 10.78 4.67
C LEU A 56 4.39 11.53 3.45
N ILE A 57 4.96 11.29 2.27
CA ILE A 57 4.45 11.82 1.00
C ILE A 57 3.07 11.23 0.69
N SER A 58 2.85 9.95 0.96
CA SER A 58 1.54 9.31 0.78
C SER A 58 0.44 9.89 1.69
N THR A 59 0.79 10.52 2.81
CA THR A 59 -0.17 11.08 3.78
C THR A 59 -0.28 12.60 3.66
N GLY A 60 0.80 13.30 3.34
CA GLY A 60 0.87 14.76 3.25
C GLY A 60 0.95 15.33 1.84
N GLY A 61 1.05 14.48 0.82
CA GLY A 61 0.95 14.84 -0.59
C GLY A 61 -0.48 14.69 -1.08
N GLU A 62 -1.39 15.48 -0.51
CA GLU A 62 -2.66 15.85 -1.16
C GLU A 62 -2.44 17.12 -2.01
#